data_AF-A0A925EJW2-F1
#
_entry.id   AF-A0A925EJW2-F1
#
_cell.length_a   1.000
_cell.length_b   1.000
_cell.length_c   1.000
_cell.angle_alpha   90.00
_cell.angle_beta   90.00
_cell.angle_gamma   90.00
#
_symmetry.space_group_name_H-M   'P 1'
#
loop_
_entity.id
_entity.type
_entity.pdbx_description
1 polymer ?
#
loop_
_entity_poly.entity_id
_entity_poly.type
_entity_poly.pdbx_seq_one_letter_code
_entity_poly.pdbx_strand_id
1 'polypeptide(L)'
;MAKTVAELLQNRFAEHGFNKPENAIPITHIPPVDLAIRFHIDRHDVTHILMEAPNTPLGEAYVGGAEAASLGIPRLAAIIGFAAICKLDGDFDVVPRRDMLRTMLKGYDRHLHCKSRVVTGQPNVYSVETVLPLTVQEAQQLTGIVPMHAEWPPKKRNSKIVWTHHLPSESEIKISRKS
;
A
#
# COMPACT_ATOMS: atom_id res chain seq x y z
N MET A 1 1.12 -28.14 2.79
CA MET A 1 0.51 -27.12 3.67
C MET A 1 0.85 -25.75 3.13
N ALA A 2 -0.05 -24.78 3.23
CA ALA A 2 0.25 -23.39 2.87
C ALA A 2 1.18 -22.78 3.93
N LYS A 3 2.16 -21.97 3.50
CA LYS A 3 3.08 -21.27 4.42
C LYS A 3 2.35 -20.14 5.16
N THR A 4 2.73 -19.92 6.42
CA THR A 4 2.32 -18.78 7.24
C THR A 4 3.04 -17.50 6.83
N VAL A 5 2.51 -16.34 7.23
CA VAL A 5 3.16 -15.04 7.04
C VAL A 5 4.54 -15.01 7.70
N ALA A 6 4.68 -15.59 8.90
CA ALA A 6 5.97 -15.70 9.58
C ALA A 6 7.00 -16.50 8.78
N GLU A 7 6.62 -17.65 8.22
CA GLU A 7 7.51 -18.45 7.38
C GLU A 7 7.89 -17.73 6.09
N LEU A 8 6.95 -17.00 5.48
CA LEU A 8 7.24 -16.18 4.29
C LEU A 8 8.19 -15.02 4.61
N LEU A 9 8.01 -14.37 5.76
CA LEU A 9 8.87 -13.30 6.23
C LEU A 9 10.29 -13.81 6.50
N GLN A 10 10.43 -14.96 7.15
CA GLN A 10 11.73 -15.61 7.36
C GLN A 10 12.43 -15.96 6.04
N ASN A 11 11.69 -16.52 5.07
CA ASN A 11 12.26 -16.82 3.75
C ASN A 11 12.75 -15.54 3.05
N ARG A 12 11.96 -14.47 3.09
CA ARG A 12 12.34 -13.19 2.50
C ARG A 12 13.59 -12.61 3.17
N PHE A 13 13.65 -12.62 4.49
CA PHE A 13 14.84 -12.16 5.21
C PHE A 13 16.08 -12.99 4.87
N ALA A 14 15.95 -14.31 4.78
CA ALA A 14 17.04 -15.20 4.38
C ALA A 14 17.52 -14.92 2.94
N GLU A 15 16.62 -14.64 1.99
CA GLU A 15 16.95 -14.27 0.60
C GLU A 15 17.80 -12.99 0.53
N HIS A 16 17.59 -12.05 1.45
CA HIS A 16 18.33 -10.78 1.51
C HIS A 16 19.50 -10.78 2.50
N GLY A 17 19.80 -11.91 3.14
CA GLY A 17 20.94 -12.05 4.05
C GLY A 17 20.77 -11.40 5.43
N PHE A 18 19.53 -11.12 5.84
CA PHE A 18 19.20 -10.55 7.14
C PHE A 18 18.38 -11.54 7.97
N ASN A 19 18.45 -11.46 9.31
CA ASN A 19 17.63 -12.31 10.19
C ASN A 19 16.46 -11.54 10.83
N LYS A 20 16.56 -10.20 10.88
CA LYS A 20 15.57 -9.25 11.44
C LYS A 20 15.86 -7.83 10.92
N PRO A 21 14.92 -6.86 11.01
CA PRO A 21 15.12 -5.45 10.59
C PRO A 21 16.15 -4.63 11.40
N GLU A 22 17.05 -5.26 12.18
CA GLU A 22 17.73 -4.62 13.31
C GLU A 22 18.86 -3.63 12.93
N ASN A 23 19.22 -3.46 11.65
CA ASN A 23 20.43 -2.71 11.26
C ASN A 23 20.21 -1.46 10.38
N ALA A 24 18.98 -1.03 10.09
CA ALA A 24 18.77 0.07 9.14
C ALA A 24 17.78 1.16 9.61
N ILE A 25 17.66 1.40 10.92
CA ILE A 25 16.82 2.48 11.44
C ILE A 25 17.68 3.75 11.59
N PRO A 26 17.51 4.79 10.76
CA PRO A 26 18.16 6.07 10.99
C PRO A 26 17.76 6.60 12.36
N ILE A 27 18.73 6.96 13.20
CA ILE A 27 18.46 7.67 14.45
C ILE A 27 18.42 9.16 14.11
N THR A 28 17.22 9.75 14.11
CA THR A 28 17.02 11.17 13.85
C THR A 28 17.20 12.02 15.10
N HIS A 29 17.28 11.39 16.28
CA HIS A 29 17.28 12.02 17.61
C HIS A 29 15.99 12.81 17.91
N ILE A 30 14.93 12.59 17.15
CA ILE A 30 13.60 13.17 17.34
C ILE A 30 12.66 12.02 17.72
N PRO A 31 12.33 11.82 19.02
CA PRO A 31 11.68 10.60 19.48
C PRO A 31 10.36 10.23 18.76
N PRO A 32 9.46 11.17 18.43
CA PRO A 32 8.26 10.84 17.65
C PRO A 32 8.55 10.37 16.23
N VAL A 33 9.61 10.89 15.61
CA VAL A 33 10.03 10.51 14.25
C VAL A 33 10.69 9.14 14.28
N ASP A 34 11.59 8.90 15.23
CA ASP A 34 12.23 7.60 15.42
C ASP A 34 11.21 6.48 15.70
N LEU A 35 10.15 6.80 16.46
CA LEU A 35 9.04 5.88 16.70
C LEU A 35 8.27 5.57 15.41
N ALA A 36 7.97 6.59 14.60
CA ALA A 36 7.26 6.41 13.33
C ALA A 36 8.08 5.58 12.32
N ILE A 37 9.39 5.81 12.25
CA ILE A 37 10.30 5.06 11.39
C ILE A 37 10.35 3.59 11.83
N ARG A 38 10.58 3.32 13.12
CA ARG A 38 10.57 1.95 13.68
C ARG A 38 9.28 1.23 13.35
N PHE A 39 8.16 1.91 13.57
CA PHE A 39 6.86 1.37 13.26
C PHE A 39 6.71 0.99 11.79
N HIS A 40 7.09 1.87 10.87
CA HIS A 40 6.99 1.58 9.45
C HIS A 40 7.88 0.38 9.07
N ILE A 41 9.13 0.36 9.52
CA ILE A 41 10.09 -0.72 9.24
C ILE A 41 9.57 -2.08 9.71
N ASP A 42 9.00 -2.17 10.92
CA ASP A 42 8.50 -3.44 11.48
C ASP A 42 7.35 -4.05 10.66
N ARG A 43 6.65 -3.25 9.87
CA ARG A 43 5.44 -3.65 9.13
C ARG A 43 5.64 -3.68 7.62
N HIS A 44 6.64 -3.01 7.09
CA HIS A 44 6.81 -2.82 5.66
C HIS A 44 6.86 -4.17 4.93
N ASP A 45 7.77 -5.06 5.33
CA ASP A 45 7.89 -6.38 4.71
C ASP A 45 6.65 -7.27 4.90
N VAL A 46 6.03 -7.18 6.08
CA VAL A 46 4.76 -7.87 6.35
C VAL A 46 3.68 -7.37 5.40
N THR A 47 3.59 -6.06 5.19
CA THR A 47 2.63 -5.42 4.28
C THR A 47 2.84 -5.89 2.85
N HIS A 48 4.10 -5.97 2.39
CA HIS A 48 4.41 -6.56 1.09
C HIS A 48 3.95 -8.01 0.97
N ILE A 49 4.12 -8.84 2.02
CA ILE A 49 3.64 -10.24 2.02
C ILE A 49 2.11 -10.28 1.94
N LEU A 50 1.41 -9.49 2.76
CA LEU A 50 -0.06 -9.45 2.77
C LEU A 50 -0.63 -8.95 1.45
N MET A 51 0.05 -8.01 0.80
CA MET A 51 -0.33 -7.50 -0.52
C MET A 51 0.17 -8.39 -1.67
N GLU A 52 0.92 -9.45 -1.38
CA GLU A 52 1.61 -10.27 -2.39
C GLU A 52 2.36 -9.38 -3.42
N ALA A 53 2.97 -8.30 -2.91
CA ALA A 53 3.72 -7.32 -3.66
C ALA A 53 5.20 -7.74 -3.66
N PRO A 54 5.80 -8.01 -4.84
CA PRO A 54 7.22 -8.38 -4.93
C PRO A 54 8.11 -7.18 -4.63
N ASN A 55 9.34 -7.41 -4.16
CA ASN A 55 10.33 -6.36 -3.92
C ASN A 55 10.90 -5.87 -5.27
N THR A 56 10.09 -5.11 -5.98
CA THR A 56 10.36 -4.53 -7.30
C THR A 56 9.82 -3.10 -7.32
N PRO A 57 10.29 -2.22 -8.22
CA PRO A 57 9.77 -0.85 -8.33
C PRO A 57 8.23 -0.78 -8.43
N LEU A 58 7.58 -1.75 -9.07
CA LEU A 58 6.13 -1.83 -9.14
C LEU A 58 5.47 -2.30 -7.84
N GLY A 59 6.08 -3.24 -7.12
CA GLY A 59 5.58 -3.66 -5.81
C GLY A 59 5.69 -2.54 -4.77
N GLU A 60 6.82 -1.84 -4.73
CA GLU A 60 7.02 -0.64 -3.91
C GLU A 60 5.98 0.44 -4.26
N ALA A 61 5.71 0.65 -5.55
CA ALA A 61 4.67 1.59 -5.97
C ALA A 61 3.29 1.21 -5.41
N TYR A 62 2.92 -0.08 -5.46
CA TYR A 62 1.64 -0.56 -4.96
C TYR A 62 1.51 -0.36 -3.44
N VAL A 63 2.55 -0.72 -2.69
CA VAL A 63 2.60 -0.59 -1.23
C VAL A 63 2.56 0.88 -0.83
N GLY A 64 3.39 1.73 -1.44
CA GLY A 64 3.40 3.17 -1.17
C GLY A 64 2.05 3.85 -1.45
N GLY A 65 1.33 3.40 -2.47
CA GLY A 65 -0.05 3.84 -2.72
C GLY A 65 -1.00 3.47 -1.58
N ALA A 66 -0.92 2.23 -1.08
CA ALA A 66 -1.74 1.74 0.01
C ALA A 66 -1.44 2.42 1.36
N GLU A 67 -0.16 2.73 1.61
CA GLU A 67 0.28 3.49 2.79
C GLU A 67 -0.20 4.93 2.74
N ALA A 68 -0.07 5.60 1.59
CA ALA A 68 -0.58 6.96 1.41
C ALA A 68 -2.10 7.04 1.62
N ALA A 69 -2.84 6.05 1.13
CA ALA A 69 -4.28 5.92 1.39
C ALA A 69 -4.57 5.69 2.88
N SER A 70 -3.77 4.87 3.56
CA SER A 70 -3.93 4.62 5.00
C SER A 70 -3.63 5.84 5.85
N LEU A 71 -2.64 6.67 5.48
CA LEU A 71 -2.33 7.94 6.14
C LEU A 71 -3.39 9.04 5.90
N GLY A 72 -4.35 8.81 5.00
CA GLY A 72 -5.31 9.84 4.59
C GLY A 72 -4.67 10.96 3.75
N ILE A 73 -3.50 10.70 3.14
CA ILE A 73 -2.86 11.66 2.25
C ILE A 73 -3.78 11.86 1.04
N PRO A 74 -4.16 13.11 0.69
CA PRO A 74 -4.97 13.36 -0.49
C PRO A 74 -4.33 12.77 -1.74
N ARG A 75 -5.13 12.11 -2.58
CA ARG A 75 -4.67 11.38 -3.77
C ARG A 75 -3.69 12.19 -4.65
N LEU A 76 -3.96 13.48 -4.86
CA LEU A 76 -3.08 14.36 -5.63
C LEU A 76 -1.71 14.55 -4.97
N ALA A 77 -1.66 14.70 -3.64
CA ALA A 77 -0.42 14.82 -2.89
C ALA A 77 0.38 13.50 -2.91
N ALA A 78 -0.30 12.36 -2.85
CA ALA A 78 0.34 11.05 -3.00
C ALA A 78 0.98 10.88 -4.38
N ILE A 79 0.31 11.32 -5.46
CA ILE A 79 0.86 11.31 -6.83
C ILE A 79 2.11 12.18 -6.92
N ILE A 80 2.05 13.41 -6.44
CA ILE A 80 3.17 14.36 -6.51
C ILE A 80 4.36 13.87 -5.69
N GLY A 81 4.11 13.43 -4.45
CA GLY A 81 5.15 12.91 -3.56
C GLY A 81 5.82 11.67 -4.13
N PHE A 82 5.04 10.72 -4.65
CA PHE A 82 5.58 9.53 -5.29
C PHE A 82 6.42 9.88 -6.52
N ALA A 83 5.93 10.74 -7.41
CA ALA A 83 6.69 11.18 -8.58
C ALA A 83 8.02 11.88 -8.21
N ALA A 84 8.07 12.58 -7.08
CA ALA A 84 9.31 13.16 -6.55
C ALA A 84 10.28 12.08 -6.07
N ILE A 85 9.81 11.07 -5.32
CA ILE A 85 10.63 9.94 -4.86
C ILE A 85 11.21 9.17 -6.05
N CYS A 86 10.40 8.84 -7.05
CA CYS A 86 10.86 8.11 -8.24
C CYS A 86 11.90 8.86 -9.07
N LYS A 87 11.98 10.20 -8.94
CA LYS A 87 13.01 10.99 -9.60
C LYS A 87 14.33 10.99 -8.83
N LEU A 88 14.26 10.77 -7.52
CA LEU A 88 15.41 10.80 -6.62
C LEU A 88 16.10 9.43 -6.52
N ASP A 89 15.39 8.36 -6.85
CA ASP A 89 15.86 6.99 -6.73
C ASP A 89 15.99 6.32 -8.11
N GLY A 90 17.24 6.05 -8.50
CA GLY A 90 17.60 5.51 -9.81
C GLY A 90 17.11 4.08 -10.06
N ASP A 91 16.76 3.34 -9.00
CA ASP A 91 16.20 1.99 -9.14
C ASP A 91 14.80 2.01 -9.77
N PHE A 92 14.12 3.16 -9.77
CA PHE A 92 12.82 3.35 -10.42
C PHE A 92 12.91 3.74 -11.90
N ASP A 93 14.08 4.15 -12.41
CA ASP A 93 14.26 4.56 -13.82
C ASP A 93 14.16 3.38 -14.81
N VAL A 94 14.25 2.13 -14.31
CA VAL A 94 14.14 0.92 -15.13
C VAL A 94 12.69 0.56 -15.51
N VAL A 95 11.69 1.22 -14.91
CA VAL A 95 10.27 0.97 -15.16
C VAL A 95 9.61 2.21 -15.79
N PRO A 96 8.73 2.05 -16.80
CA PRO A 96 7.98 3.18 -17.34
C PRO A 96 7.16 3.89 -16.24
N ARG A 97 7.36 5.21 -16.10
CA ARG A 97 6.69 6.05 -15.09
C ARG A 97 5.17 5.91 -15.08
N ARG A 98 4.58 5.66 -16.26
CA ARG A 98 3.13 5.43 -16.40
C ARG A 98 2.68 4.18 -15.63
N ASP A 99 3.44 3.10 -15.70
CA ASP A 99 3.09 1.83 -15.08
C ASP A 99 3.31 1.88 -13.58
N MET A 100 4.36 2.57 -13.13
CA MET A 100 4.55 2.94 -11.74
C MET A 100 3.38 3.74 -11.17
N LEU A 101 2.99 4.84 -11.84
CA LEU A 101 1.88 5.68 -11.39
C LEU A 101 0.56 4.91 -11.35
N ARG A 102 0.28 4.10 -12.38
CA ARG A 102 -0.89 3.23 -12.40
C ARG A 102 -0.90 2.23 -11.25
N THR A 103 0.26 1.65 -10.95
CA THR A 103 0.41 0.67 -9.88
C THR A 103 0.25 1.30 -8.51
N MET A 104 0.80 2.50 -8.30
CA MET A 104 0.57 3.27 -7.09
C MET A 104 -0.90 3.65 -6.91
N LEU A 105 -1.55 4.17 -7.97
CA LEU A 105 -2.98 4.50 -7.92
C LEU A 105 -3.85 3.27 -7.65
N LYS A 106 -3.46 2.11 -8.18
CA LYS A 106 -4.12 0.83 -7.91
C LYS A 106 -4.01 0.46 -6.42
N GLY A 107 -2.83 0.62 -5.81
CA GLY A 107 -2.63 0.42 -4.37
C GLY A 107 -3.46 1.37 -3.53
N TYR A 108 -3.46 2.66 -3.89
CA TYR A 108 -4.21 3.73 -3.22
C TYR A 108 -5.71 3.47 -3.24
N ASP A 109 -6.30 3.30 -4.42
CA ASP A 109 -7.75 3.18 -4.59
C ASP A 109 -8.31 1.94 -3.87
N ARG A 110 -7.53 0.86 -3.80
CA ARG A 110 -7.93 -0.38 -3.10
C ARG A 110 -7.93 -0.26 -1.59
N HIS A 111 -7.03 0.55 -1.04
CA HIS A 111 -6.83 0.64 0.40
C HIS A 111 -7.42 1.91 1.03
N LEU A 112 -7.96 2.82 0.22
CA LEU A 112 -8.68 4.00 0.68
C LEU A 112 -9.76 3.66 1.72
N HIS A 113 -10.51 2.59 1.45
CA HIS A 113 -11.62 2.11 2.28
C HIS A 113 -11.32 0.77 2.97
N CYS A 114 -10.06 0.36 3.04
CA CYS A 114 -9.68 -0.86 3.74
C CYS A 114 -9.99 -0.74 5.24
N LYS A 115 -10.48 -1.83 5.84
CA LYS A 115 -10.90 -1.89 7.25
C LYS A 115 -9.71 -1.66 8.17
N SER A 116 -8.60 -2.34 7.89
CA SER A 116 -7.35 -2.13 8.60
C SER A 116 -6.45 -1.12 7.89
N ARG A 117 -5.69 -0.37 8.68
CA ARG A 117 -4.62 0.52 8.22
C ARG A 117 -3.27 -0.19 8.30
N VAL A 118 -2.32 0.24 7.48
CA VAL A 118 -0.98 -0.38 7.39
C VAL A 118 0.13 0.46 8.06
N VAL A 119 -0.16 1.73 8.37
CA VAL A 119 0.75 2.76 8.90
C VAL A 119 0.31 3.26 10.27
N THR A 120 1.24 3.77 11.09
CA THR A 120 0.96 4.28 12.46
C THR A 120 0.11 5.54 12.47
N GLY A 121 -0.45 5.87 13.65
CA GLY A 121 -1.15 7.13 13.91
C GLY A 121 -2.62 7.16 13.47
N GLN A 122 -3.14 6.04 12.96
CA GLN A 122 -4.53 5.89 12.54
C GLN A 122 -5.24 4.83 13.39
N PRO A 123 -6.57 4.92 13.60
CA PRO A 123 -7.31 3.83 14.21
C PRO A 123 -7.29 2.58 13.31
N ASN A 124 -7.42 1.40 13.92
CA ASN A 124 -7.54 0.10 13.23
C ASN A 124 -6.29 -0.34 12.44
N VAL A 125 -5.08 0.04 12.85
CA VAL A 125 -3.86 -0.58 12.30
C VAL A 125 -3.83 -2.05 12.71
N TYR A 126 -3.55 -2.95 11.77
CA TYR A 126 -3.44 -4.37 12.11
C TYR A 126 -2.20 -4.62 12.99
N SER A 127 -2.27 -5.64 13.85
CA SER A 127 -1.12 -6.08 14.65
C SER A 127 -0.30 -7.11 13.87
N VAL A 128 1.01 -6.90 13.79
CA VAL A 128 1.93 -7.86 13.16
C VAL A 128 1.85 -9.21 13.85
N GLU A 129 1.84 -9.21 15.17
CA GLU A 129 1.76 -10.40 16.01
C GLU A 129 0.51 -11.24 15.72
N THR A 130 -0.61 -10.58 15.38
CA THR A 130 -1.86 -11.27 15.02
C THR A 130 -1.83 -11.89 13.62
N VAL A 131 -1.05 -11.36 12.67
CA VAL A 131 -1.01 -11.86 11.29
C VAL A 131 0.11 -12.86 11.04
N LEU A 132 1.21 -12.80 11.80
CA LEU A 132 2.35 -13.71 11.67
C LEU A 132 1.97 -15.21 11.67
N PRO A 133 1.12 -15.72 12.58
CA PRO A 133 0.79 -17.15 12.61
C PRO A 133 -0.22 -17.59 11.53
N LEU A 134 -0.80 -16.66 10.79
CA LEU A 134 -1.84 -16.94 9.79
C LEU A 134 -1.22 -17.25 8.43
N THR A 135 -1.96 -17.93 7.57
CA THR A 135 -1.68 -17.94 6.12
C THR A 135 -1.96 -16.56 5.52
N VAL A 136 -1.38 -16.25 4.35
CA VAL A 136 -1.63 -14.98 3.64
C VAL A 136 -3.13 -14.74 3.42
N GLN A 137 -3.86 -15.78 3.02
CA GLN A 137 -5.30 -15.68 2.76
C GLN A 137 -6.10 -15.34 4.02
N GLU A 138 -5.79 -15.98 5.15
CA GLU A 138 -6.44 -15.71 6.44
C GLU A 138 -6.13 -14.30 6.93
N ALA A 139 -4.87 -13.86 6.82
CA ALA A 139 -4.46 -12.52 7.19
C ALA A 139 -5.11 -11.45 6.30
N GLN A 140 -5.25 -11.69 4.99
CA GLN A 140 -5.99 -10.81 4.08
C GLN A 140 -7.47 -10.73 4.45
N GLN A 141 -8.11 -11.85 4.80
CA GLN A 141 -9.50 -11.85 5.27
C GLN A 141 -9.69 -11.07 6.58
N LEU A 142 -8.75 -11.23 7.52
CA LEU A 142 -8.77 -10.54 8.81
C LEU A 142 -8.63 -9.01 8.65
N THR A 143 -7.68 -8.59 7.82
CA THR A 143 -7.29 -7.17 7.66
C THR A 143 -8.06 -6.43 6.58
N GLY A 144 -8.58 -7.14 5.58
CA GLY A 144 -9.13 -6.56 4.36
C GLY A 144 -8.08 -6.08 3.35
N ILE A 145 -6.79 -6.35 3.59
CA ILE A 145 -5.70 -5.99 2.68
C ILE A 145 -5.87 -6.76 1.36
N VAL A 146 -5.70 -6.05 0.24
CA VAL A 146 -6.00 -6.57 -1.10
C VAL A 146 -4.71 -6.87 -1.85
N PRO A 147 -4.52 -8.10 -2.38
CA PRO A 147 -3.30 -8.44 -3.09
C PRO A 147 -3.16 -7.70 -4.43
N MET A 148 -1.92 -7.42 -4.81
CA MET A 148 -1.55 -6.64 -5.99
C MET A 148 -2.14 -7.22 -7.28
N HIS A 149 -2.21 -8.55 -7.38
CA HIS A 149 -2.67 -9.25 -8.58
C HIS A 149 -4.20 -9.47 -8.62
N ALA A 150 -4.95 -9.10 -7.57
CA ALA A 150 -6.42 -9.21 -7.59
C ALA A 150 -7.02 -8.47 -8.80
N GLU A 151 -8.12 -8.95 -9.37
CA GLU A 151 -8.86 -8.24 -10.42
C GLU A 151 -9.58 -7.00 -9.85
N TRP A 152 -9.65 -5.90 -10.61
CA TRP A 152 -10.43 -4.70 -10.24
C TRP A 152 -11.20 -4.11 -11.43
N PRO A 153 -12.45 -3.61 -11.24
CA PRO A 153 -13.25 -3.70 -10.00
C PRO A 153 -13.56 -5.17 -9.66
N PRO A 154 -13.84 -5.51 -8.38
CA PRO A 154 -14.24 -6.87 -8.03
C PRO A 154 -15.40 -7.27 -8.94
N LYS A 155 -15.25 -8.38 -9.68
CA LYS A 155 -16.35 -8.93 -10.49
C LYS A 155 -17.56 -9.09 -9.56
N LYS A 156 -18.66 -8.41 -9.90
CA LYS A 156 -19.93 -8.52 -9.15
C LYS A 156 -20.35 -9.99 -9.10
N ARG A 157 -20.03 -10.71 -8.02
CA ARG A 157 -20.74 -11.96 -7.67
C ARG A 157 -22.02 -11.53 -6.97
N ASN A 158 -23.12 -11.57 -7.73
CA ASN A 158 -24.51 -11.43 -7.30
C ASN A 158 -24.83 -10.33 -6.26
N SER A 159 -25.48 -9.28 -6.79
CA SER A 159 -26.41 -8.35 -6.11
C SER A 159 -25.87 -7.39 -5.04
N LYS A 160 -25.76 -6.12 -5.48
CA LYS A 160 -25.80 -4.85 -4.75
C LYS A 160 -24.58 -4.48 -3.89
N ILE A 161 -23.65 -3.78 -4.55
CA ILE A 161 -23.12 -2.54 -3.99
C ILE A 161 -23.33 -1.45 -5.06
N VAL A 162 -24.11 -0.44 -4.70
CA VAL A 162 -24.32 0.78 -5.50
C VAL A 162 -23.47 1.86 -4.84
N TRP A 163 -22.37 2.25 -5.49
CA TRP A 163 -21.72 3.53 -5.23
C TRP A 163 -22.03 4.42 -6.42
N THR A 164 -23.16 5.15 -6.35
CA THR A 164 -23.40 6.28 -7.25
C THR A 164 -22.59 7.47 -6.74
N HIS A 165 -21.36 7.60 -7.23
CA HIS A 165 -20.79 8.92 -7.40
C HIS A 165 -21.01 9.29 -8.87
N HIS A 166 -22.06 10.06 -9.14
CA HIS A 166 -22.17 10.81 -10.39
C HIS A 166 -20.95 11.73 -10.45
N LEU A 167 -19.94 11.34 -11.23
CA LEU A 167 -19.07 12.31 -11.87
C LEU A 167 -19.87 12.85 -13.05
N PRO A 168 -20.15 14.17 -13.13
CA PRO A 168 -20.80 14.74 -14.31
C PRO A 168 -19.92 14.43 -15.52
N SER A 169 -20.52 13.88 -16.59
CA SER A 169 -19.82 13.69 -17.85
C SER A 169 -19.47 15.07 -18.44
N GLU A 170 -18.38 15.15 -19.19
CA GLU A 170 -17.88 16.39 -19.82
C GLU A 170 -18.93 17.14 -20.66
N SER A 171 -20.04 16.49 -21.03
CA SER A 171 -21.21 17.10 -21.68
C SER A 171 -22.04 18.03 -20.79
N GLU A 172 -21.88 18.02 -19.47
CA GLU A 172 -22.68 18.83 -18.51
C GLU A 172 -22.02 20.15 -18.11
N ILE A 173 -20.77 20.40 -18.51
CA ILE A 173 -20.08 21.67 -18.24
C ILE A 173 -20.41 22.66 -19.38
N LYS A 174 -21.62 23.23 -19.36
CA LYS A 174 -21.91 24.47 -20.09
C LYS A 174 -21.54 25.66 -19.22
N ILE A 175 -20.32 26.18 -19.40
CA ILE A 175 -19.91 27.47 -18.84
C ILE A 175 -20.75 28.55 -19.51
N SER A 176 -21.72 29.10 -18.78
CA SER A 176 -22.40 30.34 -19.16
C SER A 176 -21.39 31.49 -19.02
N ARG A 177 -20.74 31.87 -20.13
CA ARG A 177 -20.10 33.18 -20.22
C ARG A 177 -21.21 34.22 -20.38
N LYS A 178 -21.51 34.96 -19.32
CA LYS A 178 -22.19 36.25 -19.44
C LYS A 178 -21.12 37.34 -19.48
N SER A 179 -21.10 38.07 -20.59
CA SER A 179 -20.54 39.41 -20.74
C SER A 179 -21.70 40.29 -21.19
#